data_AF-A0AAN9RYR2-F1
#
_entry.id   AF-A0AAN9RYR2-F1
#
_cell.length_a   1.000
_cell.length_b   1.000
_cell.length_c   1.000
_cell.angle_alpha   90.00
_cell.angle_beta   90.00
_cell.angle_gamma   90.00
#
_symmetry.space_group_name_H-M   'P 1'
#
loop_
_entity.id
_entity.type
_entity.pdbx_description
1 polymer ?
#
loop_
_entity_poly.entity_id
_entity_poly.type
_entity_poly.pdbx_seq_one_letter_code
_entity_poly.pdbx_strand_id
1 'polypeptide(L)'
;MEIETENQQKIGSDRHIILTNRIVSARRTALYHGSGTKRGRERIKKKKRKFLSEVSAENFGFLKMSLLSDLIKLNVSDITEKVIAEYIWVGGSGMDMRSKARTLSGPVKDPSKLPKWNYDGSSTGQAPGQDSEVILYPQAIFRDPFRRGNNILVMCDAYTPAGEPIPTNKRHNAAKIFSHPDVVAEEPWYGIEQEYTLLQKDVQWPLGWPLGGFPGPQGPYYCGTGANKAFGRDIVDSHYKACLYAGINISGINGEVMPGQWEFQVGPSVGISAADELWVARYILERITEIAGVVLSFDPKPIQGDWNGAGAHTNYSTKSMRSDGGYEVIKKAIAKLEKRHKEHIAAYGEGNERRLTGRHETADMNSFVWGVANRGASIRVGRETEKAGKGYFEDRRPASNMDPYVVTSMVAETTILWKP
;
A
#
# COMPACT_ATOMS: atom_id res chain seq x y z
N MET A 1 14.21 27.01 8.22
CA MET A 1 15.28 26.04 7.87
C MET A 1 16.22 25.74 9.02
N GLU A 2 16.38 26.60 10.04
CA GLU A 2 17.29 26.30 11.18
C GLU A 2 16.69 25.44 12.31
N ILE A 3 15.36 25.30 12.39
CA ILE A 3 14.68 24.62 13.51
C ILE A 3 14.61 23.08 13.33
N GLU A 4 14.69 22.57 12.09
CA GLU A 4 14.67 21.12 11.82
C GLU A 4 16.02 20.43 12.05
N THR A 5 17.12 21.18 11.87
CA THR A 5 18.49 20.71 12.16
C THR A 5 18.75 20.54 13.66
N GLU A 6 18.18 21.40 14.51
CA GLU A 6 18.31 21.28 15.97
C GLU A 6 17.53 20.08 16.55
N ASN A 7 16.37 19.75 15.98
CA ASN A 7 15.56 18.61 16.45
C ASN A 7 16.19 17.25 16.08
N GLN A 8 16.92 17.14 14.97
CA GLN A 8 17.66 15.91 14.63
C GLN A 8 18.92 15.71 15.49
N GLN A 9 19.60 16.80 15.88
CA GLN A 9 20.69 16.73 16.86
C GLN A 9 20.20 16.30 18.26
N LYS A 10 19.01 16.73 18.67
CA LYS A 10 18.38 16.33 19.95
C LYS A 10 18.00 14.85 20.03
N ILE A 11 17.47 14.27 18.94
CA ILE A 11 17.11 12.83 18.92
C ILE A 11 18.37 11.95 18.97
N GLY A 12 19.46 12.41 18.36
CA GLY A 12 20.79 11.79 18.49
C GLY A 12 21.35 11.87 19.91
N SER A 13 21.20 13.01 20.60
CA SER A 13 21.65 13.18 21.98
C SER A 13 20.86 12.32 22.97
N ASP A 14 19.54 12.21 22.80
CA ASP A 14 18.69 11.46 23.72
C ASP A 14 18.93 9.94 23.65
N ARG A 15 19.24 9.40 22.47
CA ARG A 15 19.67 7.99 22.33
C ARG A 15 21.08 7.76 22.87
N HIS A 16 21.98 8.75 22.77
CA HIS A 16 23.30 8.68 23.37
C HIS A 16 23.22 8.67 24.90
N ILE A 17 22.29 9.43 25.50
CA ILE A 17 21.99 9.41 26.94
C ILE A 17 21.45 8.05 27.39
N ILE A 18 20.57 7.39 26.62
CA ILE A 18 20.07 6.04 26.93
C ILE A 18 21.20 5.00 26.89
N LEU A 19 22.11 5.09 25.92
CA LEU A 19 23.27 4.21 25.82
C LEU A 19 24.24 4.44 27.00
N THR A 20 24.45 5.71 27.36
CA THR A 20 25.28 6.12 28.51
C THR A 20 24.68 5.62 29.83
N ASN A 21 23.36 5.70 29.99
CA ASN A 21 22.65 5.18 31.17
C ASN A 21 22.68 3.65 31.26
N ARG A 22 22.65 2.92 30.13
CA ARG A 22 22.89 1.46 30.11
C ARG A 22 24.34 1.12 30.48
N ILE A 23 25.32 1.90 30.03
CA ILE A 23 26.74 1.76 30.40
C ILE A 23 26.96 2.02 31.91
N VAL A 24 26.29 3.01 32.49
CA VAL A 24 26.36 3.33 33.92
C VAL A 24 25.65 2.26 34.78
N SER A 25 24.50 1.75 34.33
CA SER A 25 23.79 0.65 34.99
C SER A 25 24.60 -0.65 35.02
N ALA A 26 25.21 -1.04 33.89
CA ALA A 26 26.08 -2.21 33.80
C ALA A 26 27.35 -2.11 34.66
N ARG A 27 27.89 -0.89 34.86
CA ARG A 27 28.99 -0.64 35.80
C ARG A 27 28.60 -0.91 37.26
N ARG A 28 27.35 -0.62 37.66
CA ARG A 28 26.86 -0.88 39.02
C ARG A 28 26.67 -2.37 39.31
N THR A 29 26.19 -3.16 38.35
CA THR A 29 25.92 -4.59 38.56
C THR A 29 27.20 -5.45 38.59
N ALA A 30 28.26 -5.03 37.89
CA ALA A 30 29.53 -5.76 37.87
C ALA A 30 30.36 -5.60 39.16
N LEU A 31 30.05 -4.62 40.00
CA LEU A 31 30.79 -4.34 41.24
C LEU A 31 30.30 -5.17 42.45
N TYR A 32 29.15 -5.83 42.38
CA TYR A 32 28.51 -6.42 43.58
C TYR A 32 28.71 -7.92 43.80
N HIS A 33 29.27 -8.69 42.87
CA HIS A 33 29.40 -10.15 43.06
C HIS A 33 30.77 -10.70 42.60
N GLY A 34 31.66 -10.96 43.57
CA GLY A 34 32.81 -11.86 43.42
C GLY A 34 34.17 -11.22 43.10
N SER A 35 34.65 -10.27 43.91
CA SER A 35 35.96 -9.60 43.74
C SER A 35 37.17 -10.35 44.33
N GLY A 36 36.96 -11.45 45.06
CA GLY A 36 37.98 -12.06 45.91
C GLY A 36 38.92 -13.09 45.27
N THR A 37 38.61 -13.68 44.11
CA THR A 37 39.42 -14.78 43.54
C THR A 37 40.00 -14.44 42.16
N LYS A 38 41.18 -14.98 41.83
CA LYS A 38 41.87 -14.81 40.53
C LYS A 38 40.94 -15.15 39.35
N ARG A 39 40.16 -16.25 39.48
CA ARG A 39 39.11 -16.68 38.55
C ARG A 39 37.95 -15.67 38.41
N GLY A 40 37.52 -15.03 39.50
CA GLY A 40 36.47 -14.00 39.47
C GLY A 40 36.88 -12.76 38.67
N ARG A 41 38.11 -12.28 38.88
CA ARG A 41 38.67 -11.13 38.14
C ARG A 41 38.80 -11.41 36.63
N GLU A 42 39.16 -12.63 36.25
CA GLU A 42 39.31 -13.04 34.87
C GLU A 42 37.95 -13.14 34.14
N ARG A 43 36.92 -13.64 34.84
CA ARG A 43 35.54 -13.71 34.33
C ARG A 43 34.94 -12.32 34.12
N ILE A 44 35.22 -11.36 35.01
CA ILE A 44 34.81 -9.96 34.85
C ILE A 44 35.53 -9.30 33.67
N LYS A 45 36.83 -9.52 33.50
CA LYS A 45 37.59 -9.03 32.32
C LYS A 45 37.02 -9.55 31.00
N LYS A 46 36.66 -10.85 30.94
CA LYS A 46 36.05 -11.46 29.75
C LYS A 46 34.67 -10.87 29.43
N LYS A 47 33.81 -10.68 30.44
CA LYS A 47 32.50 -10.02 30.29
C LYS A 47 32.64 -8.57 29.81
N LYS A 48 33.59 -7.80 30.38
CA LYS A 48 33.85 -6.41 29.99
C LYS A 48 34.36 -6.31 28.54
N ARG A 49 35.25 -7.20 28.10
CA ARG A 49 35.72 -7.26 26.70
C ARG A 49 34.58 -7.57 25.73
N LYS A 50 33.74 -8.56 26.04
CA LYS A 50 32.58 -8.92 25.21
C LYS A 50 31.59 -7.76 25.07
N PHE A 51 31.27 -7.08 26.18
CA PHE A 51 30.40 -5.91 26.16
C PHE A 51 30.99 -4.74 25.35
N LEU A 52 32.28 -4.45 25.51
CA LEU A 52 32.96 -3.40 24.72
C LEU A 52 33.01 -3.74 23.22
N SER A 53 33.18 -5.01 22.85
CA SER A 53 33.11 -5.42 21.44
C SER A 53 31.70 -5.33 20.86
N GLU A 54 30.66 -5.63 21.64
CA GLU A 54 29.26 -5.49 21.22
C GLU A 54 28.89 -4.02 21.00
N VAL A 55 29.24 -3.14 21.94
CA VAL A 55 29.03 -1.68 21.81
C VAL A 55 29.84 -1.11 20.64
N SER A 56 31.07 -1.58 20.42
CA SER A 56 31.88 -1.16 19.27
C SER A 56 31.27 -1.62 17.94
N ALA A 57 30.71 -2.82 17.88
CA ALA A 57 30.06 -3.34 16.68
C ALA A 57 28.75 -2.61 16.37
N GLU A 58 27.94 -2.31 17.40
CA GLU A 58 26.73 -1.48 17.26
C GLU A 58 27.06 -0.07 16.80
N ASN A 59 28.06 0.59 17.40
CA ASN A 59 28.49 1.93 17.00
C ASN A 59 29.06 1.96 15.56
N PHE A 60 29.81 0.94 15.16
CA PHE A 60 30.34 0.84 13.81
C PHE A 60 29.24 0.55 12.78
N GLY A 61 28.26 -0.28 13.15
CA GLY A 61 27.04 -0.49 12.36
C GLY A 61 26.26 0.81 12.17
N PHE A 62 26.07 1.58 13.24
CA PHE A 62 25.39 2.88 13.20
C PHE A 62 26.11 3.89 12.30
N LEU A 63 27.44 4.00 12.41
CA LEU A 63 28.22 4.91 11.57
C LEU A 63 28.14 4.53 10.08
N LYS A 64 28.22 3.24 9.75
CA LYS A 64 28.03 2.75 8.37
C LYS A 64 26.65 3.07 7.81
N MET A 65 25.60 2.91 8.61
CA MET A 65 24.23 3.25 8.22
C MET A 65 24.05 4.75 7.98
N SER A 66 24.71 5.60 8.78
CA SER A 66 24.70 7.06 8.57
C SER A 66 25.28 7.45 7.22
N LEU A 67 26.49 6.96 6.90
CA LEU A 67 27.16 7.30 5.64
C LEU A 67 26.37 6.86 4.41
N LEU A 68 25.73 5.69 4.46
CA LEU A 68 24.90 5.23 3.35
C LEU A 68 23.62 6.07 3.20
N SER A 69 23.01 6.48 4.31
CA SER A 69 21.84 7.37 4.32
C SER A 69 22.16 8.73 3.70
N ASP A 70 23.34 9.26 3.98
CA ASP A 70 23.82 10.53 3.42
C ASP A 70 23.94 10.45 1.90
N LEU A 71 24.49 9.35 1.37
CA LEU A 71 24.60 9.11 -0.07
C LEU A 71 23.22 8.96 -0.75
N ILE A 72 22.29 8.24 -0.11
CA ILE A 72 20.92 8.05 -0.64
C ILE A 72 20.16 9.39 -0.72
N LYS A 73 20.43 10.31 0.22
CA LYS A 73 19.74 11.61 0.32
C LYS A 73 20.44 12.74 -0.44
N LEU A 74 21.49 12.45 -1.21
CA LEU A 74 22.16 13.48 -2.01
C LEU A 74 21.17 14.19 -2.93
N ASN A 75 21.07 15.51 -2.79
CA ASN A 75 20.30 16.33 -3.71
C ASN A 75 21.10 16.54 -5.00
N VAL A 76 20.82 15.73 -6.01
CA VAL A 76 21.50 15.82 -7.32
C VAL A 76 21.13 17.07 -8.11
N SER A 77 20.04 17.75 -7.74
CA SER A 77 19.56 18.96 -8.43
C SER A 77 20.53 20.14 -8.32
N ASP A 78 21.39 20.15 -7.30
CA ASP A 78 22.40 21.21 -7.10
C ASP A 78 23.61 21.02 -8.03
N ILE A 79 23.71 19.86 -8.70
CA ILE A 79 24.87 19.43 -9.49
C ILE A 79 24.51 19.27 -10.97
N THR A 80 23.28 18.86 -11.28
CA THR A 80 22.84 18.58 -12.65
C THR A 80 21.33 18.71 -12.81
N GLU A 81 20.89 19.06 -14.02
CA GLU A 81 19.48 19.07 -14.42
C GLU A 81 18.89 17.66 -14.62
N LYS A 82 19.73 16.62 -14.65
CA LYS A 82 19.28 15.24 -14.87
C LYS A 82 18.33 14.78 -13.78
N VAL A 83 17.33 14.02 -14.16
CA VAL A 83 16.35 13.43 -13.23
C VAL A 83 16.32 11.92 -13.35
N ILE A 84 15.98 11.24 -12.26
CA ILE A 84 15.75 9.80 -12.23
C ILE A 84 14.25 9.55 -12.36
N ALA A 85 13.88 8.72 -13.33
CA ALA A 85 12.51 8.25 -13.54
C ALA A 85 12.43 6.75 -13.25
N GLU A 86 11.66 6.37 -12.22
CA GLU A 86 11.37 4.99 -11.85
C GLU A 86 10.12 4.51 -12.60
N TYR A 87 10.31 3.63 -13.58
CA TYR A 87 9.21 3.07 -14.37
C TYR A 87 8.65 1.86 -13.61
N ILE A 88 7.36 1.92 -13.30
CA ILE A 88 6.63 0.93 -12.50
C ILE A 88 5.62 0.21 -13.41
N TRP A 89 5.50 -1.10 -13.29
CA TRP A 89 4.49 -1.89 -14.01
C TRP A 89 4.01 -3.09 -13.18
N VAL A 90 2.88 -3.67 -13.60
CA VAL A 90 2.33 -4.91 -13.04
C VAL A 90 2.94 -6.11 -13.78
N GLY A 91 3.47 -7.07 -13.03
CA GLY A 91 4.12 -8.28 -13.53
C GLY A 91 3.14 -9.39 -13.96
N GLY A 92 3.69 -10.57 -14.24
CA GLY A 92 2.95 -11.69 -14.82
C GLY A 92 1.91 -12.32 -13.91
N SER A 93 2.02 -12.18 -12.58
CA SER A 93 0.99 -12.67 -11.66
C SER A 93 -0.27 -11.80 -11.66
N GLY A 94 -0.18 -10.57 -12.19
CA GLY A 94 -1.24 -9.57 -12.06
C GLY A 94 -1.28 -8.85 -10.70
N MET A 95 -0.47 -9.27 -9.73
CA MET A 95 -0.36 -8.62 -8.41
C MET A 95 1.05 -8.15 -8.05
N ASP A 96 2.07 -8.80 -8.62
CA ASP A 96 3.47 -8.44 -8.39
C ASP A 96 3.82 -7.11 -9.06
N MET A 97 4.29 -6.14 -8.27
CA MET A 97 4.77 -4.88 -8.79
C MET A 97 6.26 -4.97 -9.14
N ARG A 98 6.64 -4.41 -10.28
CA ARG A 98 8.02 -4.36 -10.76
C ARG A 98 8.41 -2.93 -11.09
N SER A 99 9.68 -2.59 -10.91
CA SER A 99 10.17 -1.29 -11.34
C SER A 99 11.64 -1.32 -11.76
N LYS A 100 12.03 -0.31 -12.54
CA LYS A 100 13.43 0.03 -12.78
C LYS A 100 13.60 1.51 -13.13
N ALA A 101 14.77 2.07 -12.83
CA ALA A 101 15.04 3.50 -13.01
C ALA A 101 15.92 3.79 -14.24
N ARG A 102 15.63 4.90 -14.92
CA ARG A 102 16.52 5.53 -15.92
C ARG A 102 16.83 6.97 -15.57
N THR A 103 17.93 7.45 -16.12
CA THR A 103 18.26 8.89 -16.12
C THR A 103 17.64 9.56 -17.35
N LEU A 104 16.99 10.69 -17.13
CA LEU A 104 16.51 11.60 -18.17
C LEU A 104 17.36 12.88 -18.14
N SER A 105 17.40 13.59 -19.26
CA SER A 105 18.20 14.82 -19.40
C SER A 105 17.67 16.00 -18.59
N GLY A 106 16.39 15.98 -18.21
CA GLY A 106 15.74 17.07 -17.47
C GLY A 106 14.36 16.66 -16.93
N PRO A 107 13.73 17.52 -16.11
CA PRO A 107 12.39 17.28 -15.57
C PRO A 107 11.32 17.12 -16.65
N VAL A 108 10.40 16.17 -16.46
CA VAL A 108 9.25 15.93 -17.34
C VAL A 108 7.96 15.93 -16.53
N LYS A 109 6.95 16.67 -16.99
CA LYS A 109 5.64 16.80 -16.31
C LYS A 109 4.48 16.11 -17.04
N ASP A 110 4.68 15.79 -18.32
CA ASP A 110 3.67 15.22 -19.20
C ASP A 110 4.07 13.75 -19.51
N PRO A 111 3.27 12.75 -19.12
CA PRO A 111 3.55 11.35 -19.39
C PRO A 111 3.83 11.06 -20.87
N SER A 112 3.16 11.75 -21.80
CA SER A 112 3.32 11.52 -23.24
C SER A 112 4.70 11.93 -23.78
N LYS A 113 5.43 12.77 -23.04
CA LYS A 113 6.79 13.21 -23.38
C LYS A 113 7.87 12.29 -22.79
N LEU A 114 7.49 11.33 -21.95
CA LEU A 114 8.43 10.33 -21.46
C LEU A 114 8.73 9.31 -22.55
N PRO A 115 9.99 8.89 -22.71
CA PRO A 115 10.32 7.85 -23.67
C PRO A 115 9.64 6.54 -23.25
N LYS A 116 9.09 5.81 -24.23
CA LYS A 116 8.80 4.39 -24.05
C LYS A 116 10.07 3.66 -23.62
N TRP A 117 9.90 2.56 -22.93
CA TRP A 117 11.01 1.71 -22.54
C TRP A 117 10.62 0.25 -22.72
N ASN A 118 11.51 -0.66 -22.38
CA ASN A 118 11.29 -2.09 -22.53
C ASN A 118 11.78 -2.81 -21.28
N TYR A 119 11.42 -4.07 -21.10
CA TYR A 119 12.00 -4.96 -20.09
C TYR A 119 12.00 -6.40 -20.59
N ASP A 120 12.67 -7.27 -19.84
CA ASP A 120 12.68 -8.71 -20.08
C ASP A 120 11.41 -9.36 -19.50
N GLY A 121 10.44 -9.60 -20.37
CA GLY A 121 9.18 -10.27 -20.09
C GLY A 121 9.35 -11.73 -19.67
N SER A 122 10.44 -12.40 -20.05
CA SER A 122 10.67 -13.79 -19.65
C SER A 122 10.97 -13.92 -18.15
N SER A 123 11.65 -12.93 -17.57
CA SER A 123 11.93 -12.81 -16.13
C SER A 123 10.72 -12.39 -15.27
N THR A 124 9.57 -12.17 -15.92
CA THR A 124 8.32 -11.76 -15.26
C THR A 124 7.12 -12.63 -15.65
N GLY A 125 7.34 -13.68 -16.47
CA GLY A 125 6.27 -14.55 -16.96
C GLY A 125 5.32 -13.87 -17.96
N GLN A 126 5.77 -12.84 -18.67
CA GLN A 126 4.98 -12.03 -19.60
C GLN A 126 5.37 -12.23 -21.07
N ALA A 127 6.48 -12.90 -21.35
CA ALA A 127 6.94 -13.23 -22.70
C ALA A 127 7.82 -14.51 -22.69
N PRO A 128 7.92 -15.27 -23.80
CA PRO A 128 8.84 -16.41 -23.90
C PRO A 128 10.31 -15.96 -23.99
N GLY A 129 11.26 -16.86 -23.71
CA GLY A 129 12.69 -16.54 -23.74
C GLY A 129 13.24 -16.17 -25.12
N GLN A 130 12.71 -16.75 -26.21
CA GLN A 130 13.16 -16.45 -27.57
C GLN A 130 12.64 -15.12 -28.16
N ASP A 131 11.63 -14.51 -27.51
CA ASP A 131 11.06 -13.20 -27.87
C ASP A 131 10.60 -12.52 -26.60
N SER A 132 11.56 -12.06 -25.80
CA SER A 132 11.35 -11.69 -24.41
C SER A 132 11.01 -10.23 -24.19
N GLU A 133 11.09 -9.40 -25.22
CA GLU A 133 10.93 -7.96 -25.06
C GLU A 133 9.47 -7.56 -24.84
N VAL A 134 9.21 -6.80 -23.78
CA VAL A 134 7.91 -6.17 -23.51
C VAL A 134 8.11 -4.67 -23.36
N ILE A 135 7.23 -3.88 -23.97
CA ILE A 135 7.34 -2.42 -24.07
C ILE A 135 6.48 -1.74 -23.00
N LEU A 136 7.10 -0.82 -22.26
CA LEU A 136 6.49 0.04 -21.25
C LEU A 136 6.04 1.36 -21.88
N TYR A 137 4.77 1.67 -21.69
CA TYR A 137 4.15 2.91 -22.12
C TYR A 137 3.88 3.76 -20.87
N PRO A 138 4.51 4.94 -20.74
CA PRO A 138 4.26 5.84 -19.61
C PRO A 138 2.82 6.36 -19.60
N GLN A 139 2.15 6.28 -18.45
CA GLN A 139 0.73 6.65 -18.33
C GLN A 139 0.47 7.75 -17.29
N ALA A 140 1.12 7.66 -16.13
CA ALA A 140 0.96 8.66 -15.07
C ALA A 140 2.32 8.96 -14.40
N ILE A 141 2.50 10.21 -14.00
CA ILE A 141 3.71 10.71 -13.33
C ILE A 141 3.36 11.11 -11.89
N PHE A 142 4.18 10.68 -10.95
CA PHE A 142 4.13 11.08 -9.54
C PHE A 142 5.52 11.52 -9.07
N ARG A 143 5.58 12.33 -8.01
CA ARG A 143 6.89 12.66 -7.40
C ARG A 143 7.43 11.44 -6.67
N ASP A 144 8.74 11.19 -6.76
CA ASP A 144 9.39 10.07 -6.06
C ASP A 144 9.65 10.46 -4.59
N PRO A 145 8.93 9.90 -3.59
CA PRO A 145 9.12 10.25 -2.17
C PRO A 145 10.43 9.69 -1.59
N PHE A 146 11.07 8.73 -2.27
CA PHE A 146 12.30 8.09 -1.82
C PHE A 146 13.51 8.91 -2.26
N ARG A 147 13.57 9.28 -3.54
CA ARG A 147 14.68 10.07 -4.13
C ARG A 147 14.48 11.57 -4.01
N ARG A 148 13.24 12.04 -3.89
CA ARG A 148 12.85 13.46 -3.74
C ARG A 148 13.36 14.33 -4.89
N GLY A 149 13.37 15.66 -4.70
CA GLY A 149 13.79 16.62 -5.72
C GLY A 149 12.89 16.55 -6.95
N ASN A 150 13.51 16.60 -8.13
CA ASN A 150 12.80 16.51 -9.42
C ASN A 150 12.64 15.08 -9.94
N ASN A 151 12.94 14.06 -9.12
CA ASN A 151 12.82 12.65 -9.50
C ASN A 151 11.35 12.20 -9.47
N ILE A 152 11.00 11.26 -10.34
CA ILE A 152 9.62 10.85 -10.59
C ILE A 152 9.42 9.34 -10.56
N LEU A 153 8.23 8.94 -10.12
CA LEU A 153 7.66 7.61 -10.37
C LEU A 153 6.80 7.69 -11.64
N VAL A 154 6.84 6.65 -12.46
CA VAL A 154 6.12 6.58 -13.73
C VAL A 154 5.32 5.29 -13.77
N MET A 155 4.01 5.38 -13.56
CA MET A 155 3.13 4.22 -13.75
C MET A 155 3.02 3.94 -15.26
N CYS A 156 3.30 2.71 -15.64
CA CYS A 156 3.27 2.25 -17.03
C CYS A 156 2.25 1.14 -17.22
N ASP A 157 1.74 1.02 -18.45
CA ASP A 157 1.16 -0.21 -18.96
C ASP A 157 2.08 -0.88 -19.98
N ALA A 158 1.75 -2.12 -20.36
CA ALA A 158 2.68 -3.02 -21.04
C ALA A 158 2.09 -3.57 -22.35
N TYR A 159 2.95 -3.65 -23.37
CA TYR A 159 2.60 -4.06 -24.73
C TYR A 159 3.67 -4.97 -25.33
N THR A 160 3.27 -5.78 -26.29
CA THR A 160 4.23 -6.47 -27.18
C THR A 160 4.99 -5.44 -28.04
N PRO A 161 6.12 -5.81 -28.66
CA PRO A 161 6.82 -4.96 -29.62
C PRO A 161 5.94 -4.55 -30.82
N ALA A 162 4.95 -5.37 -31.18
CA ALA A 162 3.97 -5.08 -32.23
C ALA A 162 2.92 -4.02 -31.83
N GLY A 163 2.88 -3.61 -30.56
CA GLY A 163 1.94 -2.61 -30.05
C GLY A 163 0.64 -3.18 -29.49
N GLU A 164 0.55 -4.49 -29.29
CA GLU A 164 -0.64 -5.15 -28.71
C GLU A 164 -0.54 -5.20 -27.18
N PRO A 165 -1.64 -4.92 -26.43
CA PRO A 165 -1.61 -5.00 -24.98
C PRO A 165 -1.40 -6.45 -24.54
N ILE A 166 -0.44 -6.70 -23.65
CA ILE A 166 -0.19 -8.05 -23.12
C ILE A 166 -1.38 -8.53 -22.24
N PRO A 167 -1.56 -9.84 -22.00
CA PRO A 167 -2.74 -10.35 -21.26
C PRO A 167 -2.93 -9.78 -19.85
N THR A 168 -1.85 -9.42 -19.16
CA THR A 168 -1.87 -8.79 -17.83
C THR A 168 -2.06 -7.27 -17.86
N ASN A 169 -2.08 -6.63 -19.03
CA ASN A 169 -2.43 -5.22 -19.17
C ASN A 169 -3.95 -5.02 -19.06
N LYS A 170 -4.44 -4.91 -17.82
CA LYS A 170 -5.87 -4.61 -17.56
C LYS A 170 -6.21 -3.14 -17.74
N ARG A 171 -5.21 -2.26 -17.68
CA ARG A 171 -5.36 -0.81 -17.89
C ARG A 171 -5.91 -0.48 -19.27
N HIS A 172 -5.46 -1.17 -20.31
CA HIS A 172 -5.86 -0.91 -21.69
C HIS A 172 -7.39 -0.97 -21.90
N ASN A 173 -8.04 -2.02 -21.39
CA ASN A 173 -9.50 -2.17 -21.51
C ASN A 173 -10.25 -1.20 -20.57
N ALA A 174 -9.73 -0.96 -19.36
CA ALA A 174 -10.30 0.05 -18.48
C ALA A 174 -10.28 1.44 -19.13
N ALA A 175 -9.18 1.80 -19.80
CA ALA A 175 -9.05 3.06 -20.52
C ALA A 175 -10.08 3.19 -21.65
N LYS A 176 -10.39 2.11 -22.38
CA LYS A 176 -11.46 2.11 -23.39
C LYS A 176 -12.82 2.41 -22.78
N ILE A 177 -13.16 1.77 -21.66
CA ILE A 177 -14.44 2.00 -20.95
C ILE A 177 -14.52 3.45 -20.47
N PHE A 178 -13.47 3.96 -19.81
CA PHE A 178 -13.45 5.33 -19.31
C PHE A 178 -13.37 6.39 -20.41
N SER A 179 -12.97 6.02 -21.62
CA SER A 179 -13.01 6.91 -22.81
C SER A 179 -14.35 6.87 -23.54
N HIS A 180 -15.29 5.99 -23.16
CA HIS A 180 -16.59 5.94 -23.79
C HIS A 180 -17.37 7.24 -23.49
N PRO A 181 -17.99 7.91 -24.49
CA PRO A 181 -18.63 9.21 -24.30
C PRO A 181 -19.65 9.25 -23.15
N ASP A 182 -20.49 8.22 -23.02
CA ASP A 182 -21.48 8.13 -21.93
C ASP A 182 -20.83 8.02 -20.55
N VAL A 183 -19.67 7.35 -20.43
CA VAL A 183 -18.94 7.22 -19.17
C VAL A 183 -18.24 8.54 -18.84
N VAL A 184 -17.64 9.20 -19.84
CA VAL A 184 -17.03 10.53 -19.67
C VAL A 184 -18.09 11.54 -19.19
N ALA A 185 -19.30 11.52 -19.78
CA ALA A 185 -20.38 12.43 -19.40
C ALA A 185 -20.89 12.23 -17.97
N GLU A 186 -20.86 10.99 -17.48
CA GLU A 186 -21.26 10.64 -16.11
C GLU A 186 -20.16 10.86 -15.06
N GLU A 187 -18.91 11.15 -15.46
CA GLU A 187 -17.81 11.50 -14.55
C GLU A 187 -17.72 10.58 -13.29
N PRO A 188 -17.43 9.28 -13.48
CA PRO A 188 -17.42 8.31 -12.41
C PRO A 188 -16.29 8.61 -11.41
N TRP A 189 -16.66 8.73 -10.13
CA TRP A 189 -15.73 8.91 -9.02
C TRP A 189 -15.60 7.62 -8.23
N TYR A 190 -14.38 7.36 -7.76
CA TYR A 190 -14.03 6.21 -6.94
C TYR A 190 -13.30 6.65 -5.68
N GLY A 191 -13.67 6.06 -4.54
CA GLY A 191 -12.88 6.08 -3.31
C GLY A 191 -12.61 4.64 -2.88
N ILE A 192 -11.36 4.20 -2.88
CA ILE A 192 -10.99 2.80 -2.63
C ILE A 192 -10.28 2.69 -1.28
N GLU A 193 -10.81 1.82 -0.42
CA GLU A 193 -10.34 1.52 0.94
C GLU A 193 -9.43 0.29 0.90
N GLN A 194 -8.12 0.48 0.77
CA GLN A 194 -7.17 -0.62 0.68
C GLN A 194 -6.77 -1.12 2.06
N GLU A 195 -7.30 -2.27 2.46
CA GLU A 195 -6.82 -2.99 3.64
C GLU A 195 -5.59 -3.86 3.29
N TYR A 196 -4.70 -4.05 4.24
CA TYR A 196 -3.50 -4.87 4.11
C TYR A 196 -2.99 -5.37 5.47
N THR A 197 -2.17 -6.40 5.46
CA THR A 197 -1.56 -6.95 6.68
C THR A 197 -0.04 -6.89 6.62
N LEU A 198 0.58 -6.42 7.69
CA LEU A 198 2.03 -6.41 7.86
C LEU A 198 2.50 -7.73 8.47
N LEU A 199 3.50 -8.36 7.87
CA LEU A 199 4.03 -9.66 8.26
C LEU A 199 5.52 -9.57 8.63
N GLN A 200 5.92 -10.34 9.63
CA GLN A 200 7.31 -10.55 10.02
C GLN A 200 8.02 -11.33 8.92
N LYS A 201 9.13 -10.77 8.39
CA LYS A 201 9.83 -11.28 7.21
C LYS A 201 10.20 -12.76 7.27
N ASP A 202 10.78 -13.20 8.37
CA ASP A 202 11.40 -14.53 8.45
C ASP A 202 10.39 -15.65 8.70
N VAL A 203 9.26 -15.34 9.33
CA VAL A 203 8.26 -16.33 9.76
C VAL A 203 6.92 -16.19 9.06
N GLN A 204 6.73 -15.14 8.24
CA GLN A 204 5.49 -14.83 7.54
C GLN A 204 4.27 -14.79 8.49
N TRP A 205 4.50 -14.30 9.71
CA TRP A 205 3.49 -14.19 10.77
C TRP A 205 3.16 -12.72 11.02
N PRO A 206 1.91 -12.35 11.38
CA PRO A 206 1.56 -10.94 11.45
C PRO A 206 2.40 -10.14 12.45
N LEU A 207 2.67 -8.87 12.11
CA LEU A 207 3.49 -7.99 12.92
C LEU A 207 2.83 -7.74 14.29
N GLY A 208 3.59 -7.94 15.36
CA GLY A 208 3.09 -7.82 16.74
C GLY A 208 2.52 -9.11 17.33
N TRP A 209 2.41 -10.18 16.55
CA TRP A 209 1.97 -11.48 17.04
C TRP A 209 3.12 -12.25 17.68
N PRO A 210 2.87 -13.02 18.77
CA PRO A 210 3.88 -13.89 19.35
C PRO A 210 4.22 -15.03 18.36
N LEU A 211 5.50 -15.40 18.29
CA LEU A 211 5.97 -16.49 17.45
C LEU A 211 5.26 -17.81 17.83
N GLY A 212 4.61 -18.44 16.85
CA GLY A 212 3.88 -19.69 17.06
C GLY A 212 2.60 -19.54 17.91
N GLY A 213 2.11 -18.32 18.14
CA GLY A 213 0.94 -18.07 18.94
C GLY A 213 0.07 -16.92 18.41
N PHE A 214 -0.96 -16.61 19.19
CA PHE A 214 -1.95 -15.58 18.90
C PHE A 214 -1.90 -14.46 19.95
N PRO A 215 -2.17 -13.20 19.58
CA PRO A 215 -2.40 -12.15 20.55
C PRO A 215 -3.77 -12.34 21.24
N GLY A 216 -4.16 -11.38 22.09
CA GLY A 216 -5.52 -11.34 22.63
C GLY A 216 -6.60 -11.24 21.52
N PRO A 217 -7.87 -11.53 21.84
CA PRO A 217 -8.95 -11.49 20.85
C PRO A 217 -9.15 -10.09 20.26
N GLN A 218 -9.73 -10.03 19.06
CA GLN A 218 -10.05 -8.79 18.36
C GLN A 218 -10.96 -7.87 19.20
N GLY A 219 -10.79 -6.55 19.05
CA GLY A 219 -11.50 -5.55 19.84
C GLY A 219 -10.68 -4.30 20.14
N PRO A 220 -9.53 -4.40 20.84
CA PRO A 220 -8.74 -3.22 21.22
C PRO A 220 -7.87 -2.65 20.10
N TYR A 221 -7.84 -3.30 18.92
CA TYR A 221 -6.91 -3.00 17.83
C TYR A 221 -7.44 -1.94 16.85
N TYR A 222 -8.72 -2.02 16.46
CA TYR A 222 -9.35 -1.06 15.54
C TYR A 222 -9.22 0.37 16.09
N CYS A 223 -8.58 1.24 15.30
CA CYS A 223 -8.24 2.61 15.71
C CYS A 223 -7.50 2.73 17.06
N GLY A 224 -6.82 1.66 17.48
CA GLY A 224 -6.16 1.56 18.78
C GLY A 224 -4.87 2.39 18.88
N THR A 225 -4.57 2.85 20.10
CA THR A 225 -3.32 3.56 20.42
C THR A 225 -2.60 2.87 21.57
N GLY A 226 -1.28 2.71 21.43
CA GLY A 226 -0.40 2.07 22.42
C GLY A 226 0.41 0.91 21.82
N ALA A 227 1.58 0.65 22.41
CA ALA A 227 2.54 -0.35 21.92
C ALA A 227 2.02 -1.79 21.93
N ASN A 228 0.96 -2.07 22.70
CA ASN A 228 0.31 -3.38 22.77
C ASN A 228 -0.92 -3.51 21.86
N LYS A 229 -1.20 -2.51 21.01
CA LYS A 229 -2.39 -2.47 20.15
C LYS A 229 -2.07 -2.10 18.70
N ALA A 230 -1.21 -1.10 18.49
CA ALA A 230 -0.89 -0.57 17.17
C ALA A 230 0.52 -0.99 16.74
N PHE A 231 0.59 -1.97 15.83
CA PHE A 231 1.84 -2.55 15.35
C PHE A 231 2.18 -2.07 13.94
N GLY A 232 3.32 -1.39 13.76
CA GLY A 232 3.76 -0.90 12.44
C GLY A 232 3.26 0.49 12.04
N ARG A 233 2.85 1.32 13.01
CA ARG A 233 2.36 2.70 12.75
C ARG A 233 3.41 3.59 12.05
N ASP A 234 4.70 3.34 12.29
CA ASP A 234 5.80 4.01 11.61
C ASP A 234 5.80 3.80 10.09
N ILE A 235 5.48 2.59 9.63
CA ILE A 235 5.26 2.28 8.21
C ILE A 235 4.08 3.07 7.68
N VAL A 236 2.96 3.06 8.40
CA VAL A 236 1.70 3.70 7.97
C VAL A 236 1.82 5.21 7.87
N ASP A 237 2.34 5.88 8.90
CA ASP A 237 2.50 7.34 8.90
C ASP A 237 3.54 7.80 7.87
N SER A 238 4.56 6.98 7.59
CA SER A 238 5.53 7.22 6.53
C SER A 238 4.88 7.10 5.15
N HIS A 239 4.07 6.06 4.94
CA HIS A 239 3.34 5.83 3.70
C HIS A 239 2.34 6.95 3.40
N TYR A 240 1.60 7.39 4.41
CA TYR A 240 0.64 8.48 4.25
C TYR A 240 1.35 9.76 3.76
N LYS A 241 2.43 10.16 4.42
CA LYS A 241 3.22 11.33 4.01
C LYS A 241 3.86 11.15 2.63
N ALA A 242 4.34 9.95 2.32
CA ALA A 242 4.94 9.65 1.03
C ALA A 242 3.91 9.76 -0.12
N CYS A 243 2.68 9.27 0.08
CA CYS A 243 1.60 9.41 -0.88
C CYS A 243 1.20 10.87 -1.09
N LEU A 244 1.05 11.64 -0.01
CA LEU A 244 0.79 13.09 -0.08
C LEU A 244 1.89 13.82 -0.87
N TYR A 245 3.17 13.51 -0.60
CA TYR A 245 4.30 14.08 -1.34
C TYR A 245 4.27 13.71 -2.82
N ALA A 246 3.97 12.44 -3.12
CA ALA A 246 3.88 11.91 -4.48
C ALA A 246 2.78 12.59 -5.31
N GLY A 247 1.75 13.13 -4.64
CA GLY A 247 0.58 13.73 -5.25
C GLY A 247 -0.58 12.75 -5.46
N ILE A 248 -0.56 11.61 -4.74
CA ILE A 248 -1.68 10.66 -4.70
C ILE A 248 -2.80 11.28 -3.86
N ASN A 249 -4.06 11.14 -4.29
CA ASN A 249 -5.22 11.63 -3.57
C ASN A 249 -5.60 10.71 -2.41
N ILE A 250 -4.65 10.49 -1.49
CA ILE A 250 -4.88 9.74 -0.25
C ILE A 250 -5.76 10.56 0.69
N SER A 251 -6.87 10.00 1.16
CA SER A 251 -7.89 10.71 1.95
C SER A 251 -7.92 10.31 3.42
N GLY A 252 -7.28 9.21 3.80
CA GLY A 252 -7.19 8.81 5.19
C GLY A 252 -6.43 7.50 5.41
N ILE A 253 -6.27 7.16 6.69
CA ILE A 253 -5.70 5.91 7.18
C ILE A 253 -6.38 5.51 8.50
N ASN A 254 -6.39 4.22 8.82
CA ASN A 254 -6.76 3.72 10.14
C ASN A 254 -6.09 2.38 10.46
N GLY A 255 -5.98 2.06 11.75
CA GLY A 255 -5.65 0.70 12.19
C GLY A 255 -6.88 -0.17 12.11
N GLU A 256 -6.76 -1.36 11.54
CA GLU A 256 -7.88 -2.27 11.30
C GLU A 256 -8.13 -3.23 12.47
N VAL A 257 -9.20 -4.03 12.35
CA VAL A 257 -9.69 -4.93 13.41
C VAL A 257 -8.66 -5.99 13.80
N MET A 258 -7.94 -6.57 12.84
CA MET A 258 -6.90 -7.57 13.12
C MET A 258 -5.58 -6.89 13.52
N PRO A 259 -4.90 -7.34 14.59
CA PRO A 259 -3.62 -6.76 15.00
C PRO A 259 -2.55 -6.93 13.91
N GLY A 260 -1.96 -5.82 13.47
CA GLY A 260 -1.01 -5.78 12.35
C GLY A 260 -1.67 -5.53 10.99
N GLN A 261 -3.00 -5.44 10.94
CA GLN A 261 -3.77 -5.01 9.77
C GLN A 261 -4.01 -3.50 9.81
N TRP A 262 -4.00 -2.88 8.64
CA TRP A 262 -4.17 -1.45 8.45
C TRP A 262 -4.94 -1.16 7.16
N GLU A 263 -5.41 0.08 7.04
CA GLU A 263 -6.10 0.57 5.86
C GLU A 263 -5.59 1.95 5.45
N PHE A 264 -5.55 2.21 4.14
CA PHE A 264 -5.46 3.55 3.58
C PHE A 264 -6.55 3.75 2.52
N GLN A 265 -7.06 4.97 2.40
CA GLN A 265 -8.10 5.32 1.42
C GLN A 265 -7.54 6.21 0.31
N VAL A 266 -7.82 5.89 -0.95
CA VAL A 266 -7.48 6.73 -2.12
C VAL A 266 -8.76 7.22 -2.78
N GLY A 267 -8.90 8.53 -2.94
CA GLY A 267 -10.00 9.19 -3.63
C GLY A 267 -10.74 10.22 -2.78
N PRO A 268 -11.73 10.93 -3.37
CA PRO A 268 -12.37 10.60 -4.64
C PRO A 268 -11.49 10.91 -5.87
N SER A 269 -11.25 9.92 -6.72
CA SER A 269 -10.48 10.03 -7.97
C SER A 269 -11.34 9.64 -9.17
N VAL A 270 -11.09 10.23 -10.34
CA VAL A 270 -11.98 10.13 -11.51
C VAL A 270 -11.49 9.07 -12.48
N GLY A 271 -12.39 8.14 -12.85
CA GLY A 271 -12.15 7.16 -13.90
C GLY A 271 -10.83 6.40 -13.75
N ILE A 272 -9.99 6.46 -14.80
CA ILE A 272 -8.73 5.70 -14.86
C ILE A 272 -7.71 6.11 -13.78
N SER A 273 -7.75 7.36 -13.30
CA SER A 273 -6.76 7.85 -12.34
C SER A 273 -6.88 7.15 -10.98
N ALA A 274 -8.09 6.72 -10.60
CA ALA A 274 -8.31 5.99 -9.36
C ALA A 274 -7.47 4.70 -9.30
N ALA A 275 -7.32 4.03 -10.44
CA ALA A 275 -6.53 2.81 -10.52
C ALA A 275 -5.03 3.07 -10.67
N ASP A 276 -4.65 4.09 -11.44
CA ASP A 276 -3.24 4.53 -11.55
C ASP A 276 -2.70 4.91 -10.15
N GLU A 277 -3.47 5.69 -9.39
CA GLU A 277 -3.12 6.14 -8.03
C GLU A 277 -3.03 4.99 -7.03
N LEU A 278 -3.99 4.05 -7.04
CA LEU A 278 -3.97 2.93 -6.11
C LEU A 278 -2.76 2.01 -6.34
N TRP A 279 -2.42 1.71 -7.60
CA TRP A 279 -1.22 0.92 -7.90
C TRP A 279 0.05 1.61 -7.41
N VAL A 280 0.20 2.92 -7.62
CA VAL A 280 1.38 3.64 -7.12
C VAL A 280 1.36 3.77 -5.59
N ALA A 281 0.19 3.86 -4.95
CA ALA A 281 0.09 3.80 -3.50
C ALA A 281 0.55 2.45 -2.94
N ARG A 282 0.18 1.33 -3.58
CA ARG A 282 0.67 -0.02 -3.25
C ARG A 282 2.19 -0.12 -3.43
N TYR A 283 2.74 0.41 -4.51
CA TYR A 283 4.19 0.46 -4.74
C TYR A 283 4.93 1.16 -3.62
N ILE A 284 4.45 2.35 -3.25
CA ILE A 284 5.07 3.16 -2.20
C ILE A 284 4.99 2.41 -0.86
N LEU A 285 3.86 1.75 -0.55
CA LEU A 285 3.72 0.97 0.67
C LEU A 285 4.73 -0.18 0.72
N GLU A 286 4.83 -0.97 -0.36
CA GLU A 286 5.73 -2.12 -0.43
C GLU A 286 7.21 -1.70 -0.32
N ARG A 287 7.59 -0.60 -0.98
CA ARG A 287 8.93 -0.01 -0.85
C ARG A 287 9.24 0.51 0.56
N ILE A 288 8.24 1.01 1.29
CA ILE A 288 8.42 1.40 2.70
C ILE A 288 8.56 0.16 3.59
N THR A 289 7.77 -0.90 3.35
CA THR A 289 7.92 -2.15 4.09
C THR A 289 9.27 -2.82 3.83
N GLU A 290 9.83 -2.70 2.62
CA GLU A 290 11.19 -3.13 2.28
C GLU A 290 12.23 -2.43 3.17
N ILE A 291 12.12 -1.10 3.34
CA ILE A 291 13.01 -0.31 4.21
C ILE A 291 12.87 -0.75 5.67
N ALA A 292 11.64 -1.06 6.11
CA ALA A 292 11.36 -1.52 7.47
C ALA A 292 11.74 -3.00 7.73
N GLY A 293 12.06 -3.77 6.68
CA GLY A 293 12.30 -5.22 6.80
C GLY A 293 11.03 -6.01 7.15
N VAL A 294 9.86 -5.52 6.73
CA VAL A 294 8.54 -6.10 6.94
C VAL A 294 8.00 -6.58 5.59
N VAL A 295 7.21 -7.66 5.60
CA VAL A 295 6.54 -8.17 4.39
C VAL A 295 5.12 -7.63 4.34
N LEU A 296 4.70 -7.17 3.18
CA LEU A 296 3.35 -6.70 2.92
C LEU A 296 2.50 -7.83 2.35
N SER A 297 1.28 -8.01 2.85
CA SER A 297 0.30 -8.93 2.26
C SER A 297 -1.01 -8.22 1.94
N PHE A 298 -1.45 -8.44 0.70
CA PHE A 298 -2.80 -8.12 0.23
C PHE A 298 -3.68 -9.38 0.11
N ASP A 299 -3.31 -10.49 0.76
CA ASP A 299 -4.18 -11.68 0.76
C ASP A 299 -5.52 -11.35 1.47
N PRO A 300 -6.68 -11.70 0.88
CA PRO A 300 -7.98 -11.41 1.47
C PRO A 300 -8.24 -12.11 2.81
N LYS A 301 -7.51 -13.18 3.13
CA LYS A 301 -7.62 -13.90 4.39
C LYS A 301 -6.23 -14.42 4.81
N PRO A 302 -5.36 -13.55 5.33
CA PRO A 302 -3.96 -13.88 5.60
C PRO A 302 -3.81 -14.90 6.75
N ILE A 303 -4.75 -14.89 7.70
CA ILE A 303 -4.81 -15.84 8.82
C ILE A 303 -6.20 -16.47 8.85
N GLN A 304 -6.24 -17.81 8.92
CA GLN A 304 -7.48 -18.56 9.05
C GLN A 304 -8.08 -18.44 10.46
N GLY A 305 -9.38 -18.72 10.57
CA GLY A 305 -10.12 -18.67 11.84
C GLY A 305 -10.77 -17.32 12.11
N ASP A 306 -10.91 -17.00 13.40
CA ASP A 306 -11.69 -15.87 13.94
C ASP A 306 -10.94 -14.53 13.89
N TRP A 307 -10.29 -14.27 12.76
CA TRP A 307 -9.58 -13.03 12.45
C TRP A 307 -10.19 -12.37 11.23
N ASN A 308 -10.28 -11.05 11.20
CA ASN A 308 -10.83 -10.35 10.04
C ASN A 308 -10.01 -10.65 8.77
N GLY A 309 -10.70 -10.67 7.62
CA GLY A 309 -10.02 -10.67 6.32
C GLY A 309 -9.71 -9.25 5.88
N ALA A 310 -9.07 -9.11 4.71
CA ALA A 310 -8.68 -7.84 4.12
C ALA A 310 -9.47 -7.53 2.83
N GLY A 311 -10.21 -6.43 2.82
CA GLY A 311 -10.99 -5.94 1.67
C GLY A 311 -10.31 -4.84 0.85
N ALA A 312 -10.96 -4.48 -0.26
CA ALA A 312 -10.69 -3.25 -1.00
C ALA A 312 -12.01 -2.53 -1.32
N HIS A 313 -12.74 -2.07 -0.29
CA HIS A 313 -14.08 -1.53 -0.51
C HIS A 313 -14.03 -0.37 -1.50
N THR A 314 -14.93 -0.39 -2.48
CA THR A 314 -14.94 0.58 -3.58
C THR A 314 -16.18 1.44 -3.48
N ASN A 315 -15.99 2.67 -3.00
CA ASN A 315 -16.99 3.72 -3.01
C ASN A 315 -17.13 4.26 -4.43
N TYR A 316 -18.37 4.38 -4.92
CA TYR A 316 -18.65 4.76 -6.30
C TYR A 316 -19.81 5.75 -6.41
N SER A 317 -19.64 6.76 -7.27
CA SER A 317 -20.72 7.63 -7.70
C SER A 317 -20.52 8.12 -9.13
N THR A 318 -21.61 8.47 -9.79
CA THR A 318 -21.59 9.28 -11.01
C THR A 318 -22.11 10.69 -10.73
N LYS A 319 -21.92 11.60 -11.69
CA LYS A 319 -22.47 12.95 -11.67
C LYS A 319 -23.98 12.93 -11.40
N SER A 320 -24.72 12.01 -12.02
CA SER A 320 -26.15 11.85 -11.79
C SER A 320 -26.47 11.37 -10.36
N MET A 321 -25.66 10.49 -9.78
CA MET A 321 -25.83 10.05 -8.37
C MET A 321 -25.56 11.15 -7.35
N ARG A 322 -24.64 12.07 -7.67
CA ARG A 322 -24.30 13.23 -6.81
C ARG A 322 -25.27 14.40 -6.95
N SER A 323 -26.15 14.38 -7.95
CA SER A 323 -27.14 15.43 -8.24
C SER A 323 -28.44 15.22 -7.47
N ASP A 324 -29.33 16.22 -7.45
CA ASP A 324 -30.63 16.11 -6.76
C ASP A 324 -31.48 14.96 -7.33
N GLY A 325 -32.04 14.15 -6.43
CA GLY A 325 -32.73 12.89 -6.80
C GLY A 325 -31.78 11.72 -7.10
N GLY A 326 -30.47 11.89 -6.92
CA GLY A 326 -29.44 10.91 -7.24
C GLY A 326 -29.56 9.58 -6.48
N TYR A 327 -30.26 9.53 -5.35
CA TYR A 327 -30.52 8.29 -4.62
C TYR A 327 -31.30 7.25 -5.44
N GLU A 328 -32.21 7.68 -6.32
CA GLU A 328 -32.90 6.76 -7.23
C GLU A 328 -31.96 6.23 -8.33
N VAL A 329 -30.98 7.02 -8.74
CA VAL A 329 -29.91 6.58 -9.65
C VAL A 329 -29.02 5.53 -8.96
N ILE A 330 -28.71 5.74 -7.68
CA ILE A 330 -27.97 4.77 -6.85
C ILE A 330 -28.72 3.44 -6.78
N LYS A 331 -30.02 3.44 -6.45
CA LYS A 331 -30.82 2.20 -6.40
C LYS A 331 -30.82 1.45 -7.73
N LYS A 332 -30.96 2.17 -8.85
CA LYS A 332 -30.90 1.58 -10.20
C LYS A 332 -29.53 0.96 -10.50
N ALA A 333 -28.44 1.62 -10.11
CA ALA A 333 -27.09 1.07 -10.26
C ALA A 333 -26.88 -0.20 -9.43
N ILE A 334 -27.34 -0.21 -8.18
CA ILE A 334 -27.27 -1.39 -7.30
C ILE A 334 -28.06 -2.57 -7.91
N ALA A 335 -29.26 -2.32 -8.45
CA ALA A 335 -30.06 -3.35 -9.11
C ALA A 335 -29.38 -3.93 -10.36
N LYS A 336 -28.56 -3.15 -11.08
CA LYS A 336 -27.74 -3.67 -12.18
C LYS A 336 -26.57 -4.54 -11.66
N LEU A 337 -25.91 -4.12 -10.58
CA LEU A 337 -24.83 -4.87 -9.94
C LEU A 337 -25.29 -6.21 -9.36
N GLU A 338 -26.53 -6.29 -8.87
CA GLU A 338 -27.15 -7.54 -8.42
C GLU A 338 -27.24 -8.55 -9.56
N LYS A 339 -27.70 -8.11 -10.74
CA LYS A 339 -27.86 -8.97 -11.93
C LYS A 339 -26.54 -9.50 -12.48
N ARG A 340 -25.43 -8.78 -12.27
CA ARG A 340 -24.07 -9.19 -12.68
C ARG A 340 -23.20 -9.61 -11.49
N HIS A 341 -23.81 -10.03 -10.38
CA HIS A 341 -23.06 -10.31 -9.16
C HIS A 341 -21.99 -11.40 -9.35
N LYS A 342 -22.30 -12.47 -10.07
CA LYS A 342 -21.39 -13.59 -10.29
C LYS A 342 -20.18 -13.19 -11.13
N GLU A 343 -20.41 -12.40 -12.18
CA GLU A 343 -19.38 -11.88 -13.06
C GLU A 343 -18.44 -10.93 -12.32
N HIS A 344 -18.97 -10.07 -11.46
CA HIS A 344 -18.16 -9.21 -10.61
C HIS A 344 -17.33 -10.01 -9.60
N ILE A 345 -17.93 -10.97 -8.89
CA ILE A 345 -17.21 -11.80 -7.91
C ILE A 345 -16.03 -12.54 -8.56
N ALA A 346 -16.20 -13.08 -9.76
CA ALA A 346 -15.13 -13.76 -10.49
C ALA A 346 -13.92 -12.86 -10.80
N ALA A 347 -14.11 -11.53 -10.81
CA ALA A 347 -13.08 -10.53 -11.11
C ALA A 347 -12.58 -9.77 -9.86
N TYR A 348 -13.16 -10.03 -8.69
CA TYR A 348 -12.97 -9.22 -7.47
C TYR A 348 -11.83 -9.70 -6.56
N GLY A 349 -10.83 -10.36 -7.15
CA GLY A 349 -9.62 -10.86 -6.49
C GLY A 349 -9.71 -12.35 -6.15
N GLU A 350 -8.60 -13.06 -6.34
CA GLU A 350 -8.51 -14.49 -6.06
C GLU A 350 -8.45 -14.76 -4.55
N GLY A 351 -9.04 -15.87 -4.09
CA GLY A 351 -9.06 -16.25 -2.68
C GLY A 351 -10.14 -15.59 -1.83
N ASN A 352 -11.01 -14.80 -2.47
CA ASN A 352 -12.05 -14.02 -1.81
C ASN A 352 -13.13 -14.90 -1.13
N GLU A 353 -13.28 -16.16 -1.57
CA GLU A 353 -14.15 -17.17 -0.94
C GLU A 353 -13.78 -17.46 0.52
N ARG A 354 -12.51 -17.24 0.90
CA ARG A 354 -12.05 -17.37 2.29
C ARG A 354 -12.44 -16.17 3.17
N ARG A 355 -12.79 -15.04 2.54
CA ARG A 355 -13.14 -13.78 3.20
C ARG A 355 -14.65 -13.58 3.26
N LEU A 356 -15.34 -13.64 2.11
CA LEU A 356 -16.77 -13.40 1.95
C LEU A 356 -17.62 -14.58 2.43
N THR A 357 -17.72 -14.73 3.75
CA THR A 357 -18.35 -15.90 4.40
C THR A 357 -19.65 -15.56 5.14
N GLY A 358 -20.11 -14.30 5.06
CA GLY A 358 -21.23 -13.81 5.87
C GLY A 358 -20.86 -13.45 7.32
N ARG A 359 -19.59 -13.63 7.71
CA ARG A 359 -19.03 -13.29 9.03
C ARG A 359 -18.01 -12.16 8.89
N HIS A 360 -17.56 -11.59 10.01
CA HIS A 360 -16.52 -10.57 10.05
C HIS A 360 -16.78 -9.37 9.12
N GLU A 361 -17.99 -8.79 9.21
CA GLU A 361 -18.39 -7.61 8.42
C GLU A 361 -18.37 -7.81 6.90
N THR A 362 -18.65 -9.03 6.44
CA THR A 362 -18.83 -9.37 5.01
C THR A 362 -20.17 -10.06 4.77
N ALA A 363 -20.69 -9.95 3.54
CA ALA A 363 -21.77 -10.81 3.05
C ALA A 363 -21.21 -12.17 2.59
N ASP A 364 -22.08 -13.19 2.47
CA ASP A 364 -21.71 -14.44 1.83
C ASP A 364 -21.50 -14.24 0.32
N MET A 365 -20.43 -14.82 -0.23
CA MET A 365 -20.01 -14.65 -1.62
C MET A 365 -21.10 -15.01 -2.65
N ASN A 366 -22.04 -15.89 -2.32
CA ASN A 366 -23.10 -16.33 -3.23
C ASN A 366 -24.38 -15.50 -3.13
N SER A 367 -24.44 -14.59 -2.15
CA SER A 367 -25.60 -13.76 -1.86
C SER A 367 -25.32 -12.30 -2.19
N PHE A 368 -26.27 -11.66 -2.88
CA PHE A 368 -26.25 -10.22 -3.06
C PHE A 368 -27.24 -9.57 -2.09
N VAL A 369 -26.72 -8.78 -1.17
CA VAL A 369 -27.52 -8.01 -0.21
C VAL A 369 -27.06 -6.57 -0.27
N TRP A 370 -28.00 -5.63 -0.20
CA TRP A 370 -27.65 -4.23 0.02
C TRP A 370 -28.51 -3.62 1.12
N GLY A 371 -27.99 -2.60 1.79
CA GLY A 371 -28.74 -1.90 2.83
C GLY A 371 -28.09 -0.61 3.30
N VAL A 372 -28.87 0.21 3.99
CA VAL A 372 -28.38 1.47 4.58
C VAL A 372 -27.66 1.16 5.89
N ALA A 373 -26.42 1.65 6.01
CA ALA A 373 -25.56 1.44 7.16
C ALA A 373 -25.35 -0.03 7.58
N ASN A 374 -25.58 -0.98 6.66
CA ASN A 374 -25.39 -2.40 6.91
C ASN A 374 -24.01 -2.86 6.44
N ARG A 375 -23.08 -3.07 7.38
CA ARG A 375 -21.72 -3.56 7.06
C ARG A 375 -21.68 -5.03 6.63
N GLY A 376 -22.68 -5.83 7.00
CA GLY A 376 -22.80 -7.23 6.57
C GLY A 376 -23.43 -7.41 5.19
N ALA A 377 -23.72 -6.32 4.48
CA ALA A 377 -24.24 -6.35 3.12
C ALA A 377 -23.11 -6.34 2.09
N SER A 378 -23.41 -6.83 0.88
CA SER A 378 -22.51 -6.78 -0.27
C SER A 378 -22.31 -5.34 -0.75
N ILE A 379 -23.39 -4.56 -0.82
CA ILE A 379 -23.37 -3.11 -1.09
C ILE A 379 -23.93 -2.34 0.11
N ARG A 380 -23.21 -1.32 0.56
CA ARG A 380 -23.66 -0.43 1.64
C ARG A 380 -23.96 0.95 1.09
N VAL A 381 -25.06 1.55 1.56
CA VAL A 381 -25.31 2.99 1.37
C VAL A 381 -25.18 3.71 2.71
N GLY A 382 -24.42 4.80 2.75
CA GLY A 382 -24.23 5.59 3.95
C GLY A 382 -25.52 6.29 4.42
N ARG A 383 -25.68 6.49 5.73
CA ARG A 383 -26.83 7.26 6.28
C ARG A 383 -26.86 8.69 5.75
N GLU A 384 -25.71 9.28 5.51
CA GLU A 384 -25.61 10.63 4.95
C GLU A 384 -26.15 10.69 3.53
N THR A 385 -25.74 9.76 2.65
CA THR A 385 -26.26 9.62 1.29
C THR A 385 -27.78 9.43 1.28
N GLU A 386 -28.30 8.53 2.12
CA GLU A 386 -29.76 8.29 2.22
C GLU A 386 -30.48 9.58 2.65
N LYS A 387 -30.03 10.22 3.73
CA LYS A 387 -30.63 11.44 4.26
C LYS A 387 -30.59 12.60 3.27
N ALA A 388 -29.50 12.73 2.51
CA ALA A 388 -29.33 13.78 1.51
C ALA A 388 -30.09 13.51 0.20
N GLY A 389 -30.55 12.27 -0.03
CA GLY A 389 -31.20 11.87 -1.28
C GLY A 389 -30.25 11.85 -2.49
N LYS A 390 -28.93 11.89 -2.27
CA LYS A 390 -27.87 11.90 -3.28
C LYS A 390 -26.51 11.59 -2.64
N GLY A 391 -25.54 11.13 -3.43
CA GLY A 391 -24.20 10.81 -2.95
C GLY A 391 -23.56 9.62 -3.66
N TYR A 392 -23.12 8.64 -2.88
CA TYR A 392 -22.41 7.44 -3.35
C TYR A 392 -22.88 6.17 -2.61
N PHE A 393 -22.55 5.01 -3.18
CA PHE A 393 -22.63 3.72 -2.49
C PHE A 393 -21.25 3.06 -2.39
N GLU A 394 -21.14 2.05 -1.55
CA GLU A 394 -19.92 1.32 -1.25
C GLU A 394 -20.06 -0.15 -1.64
N ASP A 395 -19.25 -0.62 -2.59
CA ASP A 395 -19.14 -2.04 -2.92
C ASP A 395 -18.10 -2.72 -2.02
N ARG A 396 -18.57 -3.60 -1.12
CA ARG A 396 -17.74 -4.24 -0.08
C ARG A 396 -17.19 -5.60 -0.52
N ARG A 397 -17.54 -6.04 -1.73
CA ARG A 397 -17.19 -7.35 -2.28
C ARG A 397 -15.74 -7.47 -2.78
N PRO A 398 -15.03 -6.43 -3.26
CA PRO A 398 -13.65 -6.58 -3.73
C PRO A 398 -12.71 -7.01 -2.59
N ALA A 399 -11.84 -7.98 -2.86
CA ALA A 399 -10.75 -8.41 -1.98
C ALA A 399 -9.60 -7.40 -1.98
N SER A 400 -8.78 -7.40 -0.93
CA SER A 400 -7.57 -6.53 -0.86
C SER A 400 -6.58 -6.73 -2.03
N ASN A 401 -6.52 -7.90 -2.66
CA ASN A 401 -5.70 -8.20 -3.85
C ASN A 401 -6.42 -7.95 -5.20
N MET A 402 -7.53 -7.23 -5.24
CA MET A 402 -8.19 -6.93 -6.51
C MET A 402 -7.33 -6.00 -7.40
N ASP A 403 -7.43 -6.12 -8.73
CA ASP A 403 -6.83 -5.16 -9.69
C ASP A 403 -7.75 -3.94 -9.92
N PRO A 404 -7.34 -2.71 -9.53
CA PRO A 404 -8.19 -1.52 -9.59
C PRO A 404 -8.62 -1.17 -11.00
N TYR A 405 -7.87 -1.52 -12.05
CA TYR A 405 -8.34 -1.30 -13.42
C TYR A 405 -9.58 -2.14 -13.72
N VAL A 406 -9.61 -3.39 -13.24
CA VAL A 406 -10.71 -4.33 -13.47
C VAL A 406 -11.95 -3.88 -12.71
N VAL A 407 -11.85 -3.72 -11.38
CA VAL A 407 -13.03 -3.44 -10.54
C VAL A 407 -13.65 -2.09 -10.89
N THR A 408 -12.85 -1.03 -11.00
CA THR A 408 -13.39 0.31 -11.27
C THR A 408 -14.10 0.36 -12.63
N SER A 409 -13.48 -0.18 -13.68
CA SER A 409 -14.06 -0.17 -15.03
C SER A 409 -15.27 -1.08 -15.17
N MET A 410 -15.28 -2.26 -14.54
CA MET A 410 -16.45 -3.14 -14.52
C MET A 410 -17.65 -2.52 -13.79
N VAL A 411 -17.42 -1.79 -12.70
CA VAL A 411 -18.49 -1.04 -12.03
C VAL A 411 -19.04 0.04 -12.96
N ALA A 412 -18.19 0.80 -13.67
CA ALA A 412 -18.64 1.80 -14.64
C ALA A 412 -19.44 1.16 -15.79
N GLU A 413 -18.91 0.08 -16.37
CA GLU A 413 -19.54 -0.65 -17.46
C GLU A 413 -20.93 -1.13 -17.05
N THR A 414 -21.03 -1.86 -15.93
CA THR A 414 -22.30 -2.43 -15.46
C THR A 414 -23.32 -1.35 -15.14
N THR A 415 -22.91 -0.23 -14.55
CA THR A 415 -23.86 0.80 -14.09
C THR A 415 -24.26 1.77 -15.20
N ILE A 416 -23.37 2.10 -16.13
CA ILE A 416 -23.58 3.11 -17.18
C ILE A 416 -23.92 2.46 -18.53
N LEU A 417 -23.08 1.54 -19.03
CA LEU A 417 -23.14 1.05 -20.41
C LEU A 417 -24.03 -0.18 -20.58
N TRP A 418 -23.98 -1.09 -19.62
CA TRP A 418 -24.70 -2.36 -19.69
C TRP A 418 -26.21 -2.15 -19.59
N LYS A 419 -26.93 -2.88 -20.45
CA LYS A 419 -28.38 -2.95 -20.50
C LYS A 419 -28.79 -4.41 -20.25
N PRO A 420 -29.61 -4.68 -19.21
CA PRO A 420 -30.06 -6.02 -18.84
C PRO A 420 -30.93 -6.70 -19.87
#